data_AF-A0A1G6C6S5-F1
#
_entry.id   AF-A0A1G6C6S5-F1
#
_cell.length_a   1.000
_cell.length_b   1.000
_cell.length_c   1.000
_cell.angle_alpha   90.00
_cell.angle_beta   90.00
_cell.angle_gamma   90.00
#
_symmetry.space_group_name_H-M   'P 1'
#
loop_
_entity.id
_entity.type
_entity.pdbx_description
1 polymer ?
#
loop_
_entity_poly.entity_id
_entity_poly.type
_entity_poly.pdbx_seq_one_letter_code
_entity_poly.pdbx_strand_id
1 'polypeptide(L)'
;MKKLKPYLFASCLLGLVTLAKPVAANDQGYATFSKTAYNTTTKTFDVIAKKSPNGKNIKQVDVAIWSEENGQDDIKWYSTSNVVDGQAKVQFNLANHGSRAGDYNTHVYVTYSDGVRKGSVLARTKVNVKAPQISLNNADIHLYSDVNAPSNGVIYYAVWSEENGQDDIKWYPASQTGLTVANLKNHKSYGSYQIHTYLQQNGKMTGISTQSISVNKPSISHQIIATSDKTYDIIVNNVPDYFSSIKIPIWSDVNGQDDIKWYQASKISPNTYKVNLQLTNHGFDFGKYNVHIYGQNDVLSKFEGLAVTAGFNVSSISGLENPLVTLDKQNIEEGTFTVSALETAMSKKITKMNVSVKSKSNPNLSKTYEAKTSSYGKIYQSVDLKQLVKTADTFVVDATVTYSDNTSIQFILPEASYRPKAQTQATASAQTSQTTGTPKITTYINEQNTYPVGQCTWAVKSLAPWIPNFLGNANSWATGAKSKGFRVGTSPRVGSIIVWPNDGGGYGHVAYVTHVESSTKIQVKESNYAGNKYISNFRGWFNPLDSSWGGNVSYIYPD
;
A
#
# COMPACT_ATOMS: atom_id res chain seq x y z
N MET A 1 22.56 16.29 64.16
CA MET A 1 21.66 17.24 64.86
C MET A 1 20.33 17.22 64.10
N LYS A 2 19.15 16.85 64.59
CA LYS A 2 18.49 16.86 65.91
C LYS A 2 17.87 15.46 66.16
N LYS A 3 18.39 14.69 67.12
CA LYS A 3 17.90 14.41 68.49
C LYS A 3 16.64 13.52 68.58
N LEU A 4 16.89 12.25 68.88
CA LEU A 4 15.99 11.26 69.51
C LEU A 4 15.34 11.80 70.79
N LYS A 5 14.15 11.28 71.12
CA LYS A 5 13.81 10.82 72.49
C LYS A 5 12.84 9.63 72.44
N PRO A 6 13.17 8.49 73.08
CA PRO A 6 12.27 7.37 73.31
C PRO A 6 11.51 7.55 74.64
N TYR A 7 10.30 7.02 74.75
CA TYR A 7 9.61 6.88 76.03
C TYR A 7 9.54 5.40 76.41
N LEU A 8 10.21 5.08 77.50
CA LEU A 8 10.24 3.83 78.24
C LEU A 8 9.93 4.21 79.70
N PHE A 9 8.82 3.71 80.24
CA PHE A 9 8.56 3.54 81.69
C PHE A 9 7.56 2.37 81.75
N ALA A 10 8.02 1.15 82.02
CA ALA A 10 8.25 0.56 83.34
C ALA A 10 6.95 0.28 84.12
N SER A 11 6.50 -0.98 83.96
CA SER A 11 5.91 -1.90 84.95
C SER A 11 5.41 -1.36 86.29
N CYS A 12 4.14 -1.62 86.59
CA CYS A 12 3.73 -2.08 87.91
C CYS A 12 2.76 -3.27 87.77
N LEU A 13 3.07 -4.33 88.51
CA LEU A 13 2.43 -5.63 88.57
C LEU A 13 1.36 -5.60 89.66
N LEU A 14 0.16 -6.09 89.36
CA LEU A 14 -0.83 -6.79 90.21
C LEU A 14 -2.26 -6.40 89.79
N GLY A 15 -2.89 -7.31 89.06
CA GLY A 15 -4.33 -7.30 88.83
C GLY A 15 -4.74 -8.73 88.49
N LEU A 16 -5.50 -9.34 89.40
CA LEU A 16 -5.97 -10.72 89.34
C LEU A 16 -6.41 -11.13 87.93
N VAL A 17 -5.93 -12.30 87.51
CA VAL A 17 -6.48 -13.07 86.40
C VAL A 17 -7.91 -13.48 86.79
N THR A 18 -8.89 -12.68 86.40
CA THR A 18 -10.22 -13.20 86.07
C THR A 18 -10.23 -13.49 84.58
N LEU A 19 -9.81 -14.71 84.22
CA LEU A 19 -10.23 -15.36 82.99
C LEU A 19 -11.75 -15.48 83.03
N ALA A 20 -12.46 -14.43 82.61
CA ALA A 20 -13.78 -14.61 82.05
C ALA A 20 -13.57 -15.40 80.76
N LYS A 21 -13.56 -16.73 80.88
CA LYS A 21 -13.78 -17.62 79.75
C LYS A 21 -15.01 -17.05 79.03
N PRO A 22 -14.97 -16.75 77.73
CA PRO A 22 -16.23 -16.69 77.01
C PRO A 22 -16.90 -18.04 77.31
N VAL A 23 -18.10 -18.00 77.87
CA VAL A 23 -18.94 -19.19 77.97
C VAL A 23 -19.15 -19.60 76.52
N ALA A 24 -18.31 -20.50 76.04
CA ALA A 24 -18.57 -21.27 74.85
C ALA A 24 -19.86 -22.01 75.17
N ALA A 25 -20.97 -21.53 74.60
CA ALA A 25 -22.20 -22.30 74.59
C ALA A 25 -21.81 -23.71 74.10
N ASN A 26 -22.14 -24.70 74.91
CA ASN A 26 -21.75 -26.08 74.72
C ASN A 26 -22.49 -26.64 73.49
N ASP A 27 -21.99 -26.37 72.28
CA ASP A 27 -22.59 -26.77 70.99
C ASP A 27 -22.31 -28.25 70.66
N GLN A 28 -22.27 -29.10 71.70
CA GLN A 28 -21.80 -30.50 71.72
C GLN A 28 -22.60 -31.50 70.87
N GLY A 29 -23.48 -31.05 69.99
CA GLY A 29 -24.35 -31.92 69.18
C GLY A 29 -24.54 -31.50 67.72
N TYR A 30 -23.94 -30.40 67.28
CA TYR A 30 -24.16 -29.84 65.95
C TYR A 30 -22.93 -30.01 65.04
N ALA A 31 -23.16 -29.90 63.73
CA ALA A 31 -22.12 -30.05 62.72
C ALA A 31 -21.04 -28.98 62.84
N THR A 32 -19.79 -29.35 62.56
CA THR A 32 -18.69 -28.39 62.36
C THR A 32 -18.65 -27.95 60.91
N PHE A 33 -18.20 -26.71 60.69
CA PHE A 33 -18.17 -26.10 59.38
C PHE A 33 -16.75 -25.71 58.99
N SER A 34 -16.37 -26.00 57.75
CA SER A 34 -15.10 -25.56 57.19
C SER A 34 -15.26 -25.20 55.71
N LYS A 35 -14.23 -24.55 55.17
CA LYS A 35 -14.15 -24.14 53.78
C LYS A 35 -12.77 -24.51 53.25
N THR A 36 -12.69 -25.02 52.02
CA THR A 36 -11.40 -25.22 51.35
C THR A 36 -10.82 -23.88 50.90
N ALA A 37 -9.51 -23.85 50.62
CA ALA A 37 -8.91 -22.68 49.99
C ALA A 37 -9.51 -22.45 48.60
N TYR A 38 -9.66 -21.19 48.20
CA TYR A 38 -10.13 -20.85 46.86
C TYR A 38 -9.13 -21.32 45.81
N ASN A 39 -9.58 -22.20 44.93
CA ASN A 39 -8.79 -22.68 43.81
C ASN A 39 -8.86 -21.66 42.68
N THR A 40 -7.75 -20.98 42.43
CA THR A 40 -7.72 -19.89 41.45
C THR A 40 -7.79 -20.36 40.00
N THR A 41 -7.57 -21.65 39.72
CA THR A 41 -7.65 -22.25 38.38
C THR A 41 -9.08 -22.68 38.06
N THR A 42 -9.72 -23.44 38.96
CA THR A 42 -11.12 -23.88 38.77
C THR A 42 -12.13 -22.82 39.18
N LYS A 43 -11.69 -21.78 39.91
CA LYS A 43 -12.53 -20.70 40.46
C LYS A 43 -13.60 -21.20 41.42
N THR A 44 -13.25 -22.21 42.20
CA THR A 44 -14.15 -22.88 43.13
C THR A 44 -13.56 -22.94 44.54
N PHE A 45 -14.44 -23.08 45.53
CA PHE A 45 -14.11 -23.59 46.86
C PHE A 45 -15.27 -24.45 47.34
N ASP A 46 -14.99 -25.34 48.29
CA ASP A 46 -16.00 -26.21 48.88
C ASP A 46 -16.31 -25.74 50.29
N VAL A 47 -17.60 -25.70 50.60
CA VAL A 47 -18.12 -25.54 51.95
C VAL A 47 -18.51 -26.90 52.46
N ILE A 48 -18.00 -27.25 53.63
CA ILE A 48 -18.10 -28.58 54.21
C ILE A 48 -18.80 -28.48 55.55
N ALA A 49 -19.90 -29.21 55.71
CA ALA A 49 -20.55 -29.44 57.00
C ALA A 49 -20.28 -30.89 57.41
N LYS A 50 -19.65 -31.09 58.57
CA LYS A 50 -19.32 -32.42 59.08
C LYS A 50 -20.02 -32.68 60.41
N LYS A 51 -20.76 -33.79 60.48
CA LYS A 51 -21.38 -34.29 61.71
C LYS A 51 -20.33 -34.47 62.81
N SER A 52 -20.61 -33.94 63.99
CA SER A 52 -19.79 -34.19 65.19
C SER A 52 -19.94 -35.66 65.66
N PRO A 53 -18.94 -36.27 66.33
CA PRO A 53 -18.94 -37.70 66.65
C PRO A 53 -20.22 -38.22 67.32
N ASN A 54 -20.84 -37.45 68.22
CA ASN A 54 -22.12 -37.75 68.88
C ASN A 54 -23.25 -36.79 68.46
N GLY A 55 -23.10 -36.14 67.31
CA GLY A 55 -23.99 -35.09 66.83
C GLY A 55 -25.23 -35.62 66.11
N LYS A 56 -26.14 -34.70 65.81
CA LYS A 56 -27.36 -34.98 65.03
C LYS A 56 -27.04 -35.33 63.58
N ASN A 57 -27.82 -36.21 62.97
CA ASN A 57 -27.69 -36.54 61.55
C ASN A 57 -28.07 -35.34 60.68
N ILE A 58 -27.21 -34.99 59.73
CA ILE A 58 -27.45 -33.94 58.74
C ILE A 58 -28.48 -34.47 57.73
N LYS A 59 -29.54 -33.70 57.48
CA LYS A 59 -30.54 -33.98 56.44
C LYS A 59 -30.29 -33.16 55.18
N GLN A 60 -29.97 -31.88 55.35
CA GLN A 60 -29.75 -30.94 54.26
C GLN A 60 -28.83 -29.82 54.70
N VAL A 61 -28.03 -29.31 53.76
CA VAL A 61 -27.21 -28.12 53.92
C VAL A 61 -27.58 -27.11 52.86
N ASP A 62 -27.88 -25.88 53.27
CA ASP A 62 -28.07 -24.72 52.41
C ASP A 62 -26.95 -23.72 52.67
N VAL A 63 -26.34 -23.20 51.63
CA VAL A 63 -25.25 -22.22 51.70
C VAL A 63 -25.65 -20.98 50.89
N ALA A 64 -25.74 -19.84 51.56
CA ALA A 64 -25.88 -18.55 50.93
C ALA A 64 -24.51 -17.92 50.72
N ILE A 65 -24.19 -17.55 49.48
CA ILE A 65 -22.94 -16.89 49.10
C ILE A 65 -23.27 -15.65 48.28
N TRP A 66 -22.60 -14.54 48.57
CA TRP A 66 -22.74 -13.26 47.86
C TRP A 66 -21.45 -12.44 48.00
N SER A 67 -21.20 -11.54 47.06
CA SER A 67 -20.13 -10.55 47.10
C SER A 67 -20.53 -9.35 47.97
N GLU A 68 -19.63 -8.83 48.81
CA GLU A 68 -19.88 -7.64 49.63
C GLU A 68 -20.21 -6.38 48.80
N GLU A 69 -19.72 -6.31 47.57
CA GLU A 69 -19.87 -5.14 46.74
C GLU A 69 -21.33 -4.91 46.32
N ASN A 70 -21.96 -3.88 46.90
CA ASN A 70 -23.40 -3.54 46.81
C ASN A 70 -24.34 -4.38 47.69
N GLY A 71 -23.83 -4.98 48.77
CA GLY A 71 -24.67 -5.66 49.76
C GLY A 71 -24.89 -7.13 49.41
N GLN A 72 -26.15 -7.57 49.26
CA GLN A 72 -26.52 -8.96 48.92
C GLN A 72 -27.14 -9.04 47.51
N ASP A 73 -26.75 -8.14 46.60
CA ASP A 73 -27.34 -8.01 45.27
C ASP A 73 -27.15 -9.26 44.39
N ASP A 74 -26.08 -10.02 44.62
CA ASP A 74 -25.75 -11.24 43.87
C ASP A 74 -25.90 -12.55 44.69
N ILE A 75 -26.66 -12.51 45.79
CA ILE A 75 -26.82 -13.68 46.66
C ILE A 75 -27.35 -14.90 45.91
N LYS A 76 -26.64 -16.01 46.07
CA LYS A 76 -27.04 -17.32 45.55
C LYS A 76 -27.08 -18.34 46.67
N TRP A 77 -28.16 -19.11 46.66
CA TRP A 77 -28.36 -20.25 47.54
C TRP A 77 -27.97 -21.53 46.83
N TYR A 78 -27.14 -22.31 47.50
CA TYR A 78 -26.66 -23.61 47.06
C TYR A 78 -27.12 -24.65 48.08
N SER A 79 -27.77 -25.72 47.64
CA SER A 79 -28.31 -26.73 48.55
C SER A 79 -27.80 -28.13 48.21
N THR A 80 -27.60 -28.96 49.23
CA THR A 80 -27.32 -30.39 49.06
C THR A 80 -28.01 -31.19 50.16
N SER A 81 -28.57 -32.34 49.78
CA SER A 81 -29.02 -33.39 50.70
C SER A 81 -28.13 -34.63 50.64
N ASN A 82 -27.06 -34.59 49.84
CA ASN A 82 -26.12 -35.68 49.73
C ASN A 82 -25.14 -35.65 50.90
N VAL A 83 -25.28 -36.62 51.82
CA VAL A 83 -24.47 -36.76 53.02
C VAL A 83 -23.76 -38.11 52.97
N VAL A 84 -22.44 -38.09 52.87
CA VAL A 84 -21.58 -39.29 52.84
C VAL A 84 -20.68 -39.27 54.06
N ASP A 85 -20.65 -40.36 54.83
CA ASP A 85 -19.87 -40.47 56.07
C ASP A 85 -20.10 -39.32 57.07
N GLY A 86 -21.36 -38.87 57.16
CA GLY A 86 -21.75 -37.75 58.01
C GLY A 86 -21.27 -36.37 57.52
N GLN A 87 -20.80 -36.27 56.28
CA GLN A 87 -20.33 -35.03 55.68
C GLN A 87 -21.18 -34.64 54.46
N ALA A 88 -21.58 -33.37 54.40
CA ALA A 88 -22.16 -32.75 53.23
C ALA A 88 -21.20 -31.71 52.66
N LYS A 89 -21.15 -31.63 51.33
CA LYS A 89 -20.29 -30.70 50.60
C LYS A 89 -21.12 -29.90 49.59
N VAL A 90 -20.93 -28.59 49.61
CA VAL A 90 -21.48 -27.64 48.64
C VAL A 90 -20.33 -26.92 47.96
N GLN A 91 -20.30 -26.91 46.63
CA GLN A 91 -19.25 -26.24 45.87
C GLN A 91 -19.72 -24.87 45.37
N PHE A 92 -18.94 -23.85 45.71
CA PHE A 92 -19.03 -22.53 45.10
C PHE A 92 -18.33 -22.54 43.73
N ASN A 93 -18.89 -21.80 42.76
CA ASN A 93 -18.24 -21.50 41.49
C ASN A 93 -18.41 -20.01 41.14
N LEU A 94 -17.31 -19.30 40.91
CA LEU A 94 -17.30 -17.86 40.62
C LEU A 94 -18.13 -17.50 39.37
N ALA A 95 -18.23 -18.40 38.39
CA ALA A 95 -19.04 -18.18 37.19
C ALA A 95 -20.51 -17.88 37.52
N ASN A 96 -21.01 -18.46 38.62
CA ASN A 96 -22.37 -18.18 39.08
C ASN A 96 -22.52 -16.74 39.61
N HIS A 97 -21.44 -16.04 39.92
CA HIS A 97 -21.45 -14.68 40.45
C HIS A 97 -20.94 -13.65 39.43
N GLY A 98 -21.03 -13.98 38.13
CA GLY A 98 -20.58 -13.12 37.04
C GLY A 98 -19.05 -13.09 36.88
N SER A 99 -18.35 -14.10 37.42
CA SER A 99 -16.89 -14.19 37.39
C SER A 99 -16.17 -13.00 38.02
N ARG A 100 -16.80 -12.29 38.96
CA ARG A 100 -16.31 -11.02 39.50
C ARG A 100 -15.28 -11.22 40.63
N ALA A 101 -14.25 -10.39 40.66
CA ALA A 101 -13.41 -10.25 41.84
C ALA A 101 -14.22 -9.59 42.97
N GLY A 102 -13.88 -9.90 44.22
CA GLY A 102 -14.55 -9.31 45.38
C GLY A 102 -14.35 -10.08 46.66
N ASP A 103 -14.97 -9.59 47.73
CA ASP A 103 -15.03 -10.27 49.02
C ASP A 103 -16.33 -11.06 49.16
N TYR A 104 -16.25 -12.39 49.14
CA TYR A 104 -17.43 -13.26 49.19
C TYR A 104 -17.75 -13.71 50.61
N ASN A 105 -18.99 -13.44 51.04
CA ASN A 105 -19.57 -13.95 52.27
C ASN A 105 -20.06 -15.38 52.11
N THR A 106 -20.10 -16.13 53.20
CA THR A 106 -20.60 -17.51 53.18
C THR A 106 -21.35 -17.79 54.48
N HIS A 107 -22.67 -17.92 54.36
CA HIS A 107 -23.55 -18.32 55.46
C HIS A 107 -24.04 -19.74 55.20
N VAL A 108 -23.89 -20.62 56.18
CA VAL A 108 -24.22 -22.05 56.06
C VAL A 108 -25.36 -22.36 57.02
N TYR A 109 -26.37 -23.10 56.55
CA TYR A 109 -27.50 -23.55 57.33
C TYR A 109 -27.64 -25.07 57.20
N VAL A 110 -27.71 -25.76 58.32
CA VAL A 110 -27.91 -27.21 58.38
C VAL A 110 -29.30 -27.48 58.93
N THR A 111 -30.07 -28.27 58.21
CA THR A 111 -31.30 -28.89 58.69
C THR A 111 -30.97 -30.33 59.08
N TYR A 112 -31.26 -30.70 60.32
CA TYR A 112 -31.04 -32.04 60.86
C TYR A 112 -32.26 -32.95 60.66
N SER A 113 -32.08 -34.26 60.83
CA SER A 113 -33.17 -35.24 60.67
C SER A 113 -34.35 -35.03 61.62
N ASP A 114 -34.13 -34.39 62.77
CA ASP A 114 -35.17 -34.03 63.74
C ASP A 114 -35.89 -32.71 63.44
N GLY A 115 -35.59 -32.08 62.29
CA GLY A 115 -36.20 -30.83 61.85
C GLY A 115 -35.54 -29.56 62.40
N VAL A 116 -34.59 -29.67 63.33
CA VAL A 116 -33.86 -28.50 63.84
C VAL A 116 -33.00 -27.89 62.73
N ARG A 117 -32.99 -26.55 62.62
CA ARG A 117 -32.13 -25.81 61.69
C ARG A 117 -31.13 -24.94 62.45
N LYS A 118 -29.85 -24.99 62.07
CA LYS A 118 -28.78 -24.17 62.66
C LYS A 118 -27.95 -23.48 61.59
N GLY A 119 -27.64 -22.21 61.79
CA GLY A 119 -26.84 -21.40 60.89
C GLY A 119 -25.46 -21.07 61.47
N SER A 120 -24.46 -20.89 60.60
CA SER A 120 -23.12 -20.39 60.97
C SER A 120 -22.57 -19.50 59.86
N VAL A 121 -21.79 -18.50 60.24
CA VAL A 121 -21.11 -17.58 59.30
C VAL A 121 -19.65 -18.00 59.20
N LEU A 122 -19.18 -18.25 57.98
CA LEU A 122 -17.78 -18.58 57.72
C LEU A 122 -16.97 -17.35 57.35
N ALA A 123 -15.65 -17.44 57.52
CA ALA A 123 -14.73 -16.39 57.09
C ALA A 123 -14.93 -16.06 55.60
N ARG A 124 -14.76 -14.80 55.23
CA ARG A 124 -14.89 -14.33 53.84
C ARG A 124 -13.85 -14.98 52.92
N THR A 125 -14.16 -15.10 51.63
CA THR A 125 -13.19 -15.48 50.58
C THR A 125 -12.86 -14.25 49.76
N LYS A 126 -11.60 -13.79 49.77
CA LYS A 126 -11.14 -12.76 48.82
C LYS A 126 -10.83 -13.39 47.47
N VAL A 127 -11.48 -12.90 46.42
CA VAL A 127 -11.13 -13.18 45.02
C VAL A 127 -10.50 -11.92 44.44
N ASN A 128 -9.24 -12.02 44.01
CA ASN A 128 -8.50 -10.89 43.44
C ASN A 128 -8.58 -10.87 41.93
N VAL A 129 -8.52 -9.67 41.35
CA VAL A 129 -8.24 -9.48 39.93
C VAL A 129 -6.86 -10.08 39.61
N LYS A 130 -6.73 -10.64 38.40
CA LYS A 130 -5.47 -11.23 37.91
C LYS A 130 -4.92 -10.44 36.73
N ALA A 131 -3.65 -10.70 36.43
CA ALA A 131 -3.04 -10.28 35.19
C ALA A 131 -3.79 -10.88 33.99
N PRO A 132 -4.06 -10.10 32.92
CA PRO A 132 -4.66 -10.64 31.71
C PRO A 132 -3.68 -11.58 31.01
N GLN A 133 -4.22 -12.56 30.27
CA GLN A 133 -3.44 -13.27 29.26
C GLN A 133 -3.24 -12.34 28.05
N ILE A 134 -2.01 -12.24 27.56
CA ILE A 134 -1.65 -11.35 26.45
C ILE A 134 -1.27 -12.18 25.23
N SER A 135 -1.81 -11.81 24.07
CA SER A 135 -1.44 -12.42 22.79
C SER A 135 -1.48 -11.40 21.65
N LEU A 136 -0.88 -11.76 20.52
CA LEU A 136 -0.99 -11.02 19.27
C LEU A 136 -1.93 -11.72 18.31
N ASN A 137 -2.81 -10.95 17.68
CA ASN A 137 -3.65 -11.44 16.59
C ASN A 137 -3.75 -10.34 15.52
N ASN A 138 -3.36 -10.64 14.28
CA ASN A 138 -3.29 -9.66 13.18
C ASN A 138 -2.55 -8.36 13.56
N ALA A 139 -1.48 -8.50 14.35
CA ALA A 139 -0.69 -7.42 14.94
C ALA A 139 -1.38 -6.57 16.03
N ASP A 140 -2.66 -6.81 16.35
CA ASP A 140 -3.31 -6.20 17.51
C ASP A 140 -2.99 -6.95 18.81
N ILE A 141 -2.97 -6.22 19.92
CA ILE A 141 -2.70 -6.78 21.25
C ILE A 141 -4.04 -7.18 21.89
N HIS A 142 -4.19 -8.48 22.12
CA HIS A 142 -5.36 -9.06 22.77
C HIS A 142 -5.08 -9.28 24.25
N LEU A 143 -5.96 -8.75 25.10
CA LEU A 143 -5.88 -8.82 26.56
C LEU A 143 -7.11 -9.56 27.07
N TYR A 144 -6.93 -10.80 27.50
CA TYR A 144 -8.00 -11.64 28.00
C TYR A 144 -7.96 -11.78 29.52
N SER A 145 -9.04 -11.36 30.19
CA SER A 145 -9.25 -11.55 31.62
C SER A 145 -10.41 -12.49 31.86
N ASP A 146 -10.16 -13.48 32.70
CA ASP A 146 -11.14 -14.52 33.05
C ASP A 146 -11.80 -14.26 34.42
N VAL A 147 -11.38 -13.20 35.12
CA VAL A 147 -11.97 -12.64 36.33
C VAL A 147 -12.30 -11.18 36.07
N ASN A 148 -13.58 -10.84 36.19
CA ASN A 148 -14.11 -9.50 35.97
C ASN A 148 -13.78 -8.57 37.15
N ALA A 149 -13.86 -7.26 36.90
CA ALA A 149 -13.76 -6.26 37.96
C ALA A 149 -14.86 -6.46 39.02
N PRO A 150 -14.61 -6.09 40.29
CA PRO A 150 -15.68 -5.95 41.29
C PRO A 150 -16.77 -4.99 40.79
N SER A 151 -18.01 -5.13 41.31
CA SER A 151 -19.17 -4.38 40.80
C SER A 151 -19.05 -2.86 40.93
N ASN A 152 -18.21 -2.36 41.83
CA ASN A 152 -17.91 -0.95 42.07
C ASN A 152 -16.60 -0.48 41.42
N GLY A 153 -16.04 -1.23 40.47
CA GLY A 153 -14.75 -0.94 39.86
C GLY A 153 -14.66 -1.29 38.38
N VAL A 154 -13.57 -0.85 37.77
CA VAL A 154 -13.24 -1.11 36.37
C VAL A 154 -11.77 -1.52 36.28
N ILE A 155 -11.47 -2.58 35.54
CA ILE A 155 -10.08 -2.92 35.20
C ILE A 155 -9.68 -2.08 33.99
N TYR A 156 -8.50 -1.47 34.04
CA TYR A 156 -7.90 -0.75 32.93
C TYR A 156 -6.55 -1.36 32.54
N TYR A 157 -6.29 -1.33 31.24
CA TYR A 157 -4.99 -1.67 30.67
C TYR A 157 -4.37 -0.41 30.06
N ALA A 158 -3.24 0.03 30.61
CA ALA A 158 -2.41 1.04 29.98
C ALA A 158 -1.42 0.34 29.04
N VAL A 159 -1.47 0.65 27.74
CA VAL A 159 -0.65 0.05 26.69
C VAL A 159 0.15 1.13 25.98
N TRP A 160 1.45 0.94 25.81
CA TRP A 160 2.34 1.83 25.05
C TRP A 160 3.52 1.07 24.46
N SER A 161 4.13 1.63 23.41
CA SER A 161 5.36 1.12 22.80
C SER A 161 6.61 1.67 23.51
N GLU A 162 7.69 0.92 23.60
CA GLU A 162 8.97 1.45 24.14
C GLU A 162 9.80 2.21 23.10
N GLU A 163 9.43 2.18 21.81
CA GLU A 163 10.24 2.70 20.70
C GLU A 163 10.49 4.22 20.81
N ASN A 164 9.55 4.98 21.40
CA ASN A 164 9.70 6.42 21.69
C ASN A 164 9.35 6.77 23.15
N GLY A 165 9.52 5.82 24.08
CA GLY A 165 9.03 5.96 25.46
C GLY A 165 7.51 5.94 25.54
N GLN A 166 6.90 6.55 26.56
CA GLN A 166 5.44 6.51 26.77
C GLN A 166 4.64 7.51 25.92
N ASP A 167 5.10 7.84 24.71
CA ASP A 167 4.48 8.88 23.87
C ASP A 167 3.11 8.48 23.31
N ASP A 168 2.83 7.18 23.23
CA ASP A 168 1.61 6.62 22.66
C ASP A 168 0.74 5.84 23.66
N ILE A 169 0.90 6.12 24.96
CA ILE A 169 0.14 5.46 26.02
C ILE A 169 -1.37 5.65 25.85
N LYS A 170 -2.09 4.52 25.83
CA LYS A 170 -3.55 4.50 25.81
C LYS A 170 -4.13 3.56 26.84
N TRP A 171 -5.24 3.99 27.41
CA TRP A 171 -5.96 3.30 28.47
C TRP A 171 -7.19 2.60 27.87
N TYR A 172 -7.27 1.29 28.07
CA TYR A 172 -8.34 0.45 27.59
C TYR A 172 -9.11 -0.13 28.78
N PRO A 173 -10.41 0.18 28.95
CA PRO A 173 -11.22 -0.49 29.96
C PRO A 173 -11.43 -1.95 29.56
N ALA A 174 -11.41 -2.85 30.54
CA ALA A 174 -11.66 -4.26 30.31
C ALA A 174 -13.09 -4.49 29.82
N SER A 175 -13.21 -5.24 28.72
CA SER A 175 -14.51 -5.67 28.20
C SER A 175 -15.23 -6.61 29.17
N GLN A 176 -16.56 -6.50 29.23
CA GLN A 176 -17.42 -7.43 29.97
C GLN A 176 -17.36 -8.86 29.41
N THR A 177 -16.95 -9.03 28.16
CA THR A 177 -16.73 -10.34 27.53
C THR A 177 -15.38 -10.97 27.87
N GLY A 178 -14.55 -10.29 28.66
CA GLY A 178 -13.20 -10.72 29.04
C GLY A 178 -12.11 -10.37 28.03
N LEU A 179 -12.43 -10.26 26.73
CA LEU A 179 -11.47 -9.89 25.68
C LEU A 179 -11.48 -8.38 25.41
N THR A 180 -10.32 -7.76 25.61
CA THR A 180 -10.06 -6.35 25.25
C THR A 180 -9.01 -6.29 24.16
N VAL A 181 -9.25 -5.51 23.11
CA VAL A 181 -8.34 -5.39 21.97
C VAL A 181 -7.72 -4.01 21.96
N ALA A 182 -6.43 -3.93 22.26
CA ALA A 182 -5.64 -2.72 22.05
C ALA A 182 -5.20 -2.72 20.57
N ASN A 183 -5.95 -1.98 19.75
CA ASN A 183 -5.69 -1.88 18.32
C ASN A 183 -4.34 -1.20 18.09
N LEU A 184 -3.45 -1.81 17.33
CA LEU A 184 -2.13 -1.25 17.09
C LEU A 184 -2.20 0.05 16.29
N LYS A 185 -3.27 0.36 15.54
CA LYS A 185 -3.48 1.69 14.90
C LYS A 185 -3.43 2.88 15.85
N ASN A 186 -3.70 2.59 17.12
CA ASN A 186 -3.67 3.58 18.17
C ASN A 186 -2.26 3.84 18.69
N HIS A 187 -1.31 3.03 18.26
CA HIS A 187 0.09 2.98 18.60
C HIS A 187 0.91 3.09 17.30
N LYS A 188 2.10 3.66 17.31
CA LYS A 188 2.72 4.12 16.03
C LYS A 188 3.92 3.30 15.58
N SER A 189 4.16 2.17 16.21
CA SER A 189 5.50 1.61 16.30
C SER A 189 5.51 0.08 16.34
N TYR A 190 6.65 -0.51 15.98
CA TYR A 190 6.94 -1.91 16.21
C TYR A 190 7.80 -2.06 17.47
N GLY A 191 8.09 -3.29 17.89
CA GLY A 191 8.96 -3.56 19.02
C GLY A 191 8.21 -3.91 20.31
N SER A 192 8.85 -3.66 21.45
CA SER A 192 8.30 -4.05 22.76
C SER A 192 7.19 -3.10 23.19
N TYR A 193 6.05 -3.66 23.55
CA TYR A 193 4.92 -2.96 24.15
C TYR A 193 4.82 -3.33 25.61
N GLN A 194 4.60 -2.33 26.47
CA GLN A 194 4.30 -2.54 27.87
C GLN A 194 2.80 -2.50 28.11
N ILE A 195 2.34 -3.36 29.01
CA ILE A 195 0.95 -3.48 29.41
C ILE A 195 0.90 -3.46 30.92
N HIS A 196 0.39 -2.35 31.47
CA HIS A 196 0.15 -2.21 32.90
C HIS A 196 -1.35 -2.37 33.18
N THR A 197 -1.67 -3.25 34.11
CA THR A 197 -3.06 -3.52 34.53
C THR A 197 -3.34 -2.83 35.84
N TYR A 198 -4.45 -2.10 35.90
CA TYR A 198 -4.91 -1.40 37.09
C TYR A 198 -6.36 -1.74 37.39
N LEU A 199 -6.72 -1.79 38.67
CA LEU A 199 -8.10 -1.77 39.13
C LEU A 199 -8.43 -0.35 39.61
N GLN A 200 -9.41 0.29 38.98
CA GLN A 200 -9.99 1.55 39.43
C GLN A 200 -11.19 1.28 40.33
N GLN A 201 -11.14 1.73 41.58
CA GLN A 201 -12.27 1.68 42.52
C GLN A 201 -12.32 2.98 43.31
N ASN A 202 -13.51 3.59 43.42
CA ASN A 202 -13.72 4.82 44.19
C ASN A 202 -12.73 5.95 43.83
N GLY A 203 -12.41 6.10 42.54
CA GLY A 203 -11.45 7.10 42.03
C GLY A 203 -9.97 6.77 42.26
N LYS A 204 -9.63 5.64 42.92
CA LYS A 204 -8.25 5.21 43.15
C LYS A 204 -7.83 4.11 42.17
N MET A 205 -6.65 4.28 41.56
CA MET A 205 -6.00 3.27 40.73
C MET A 205 -5.09 2.38 41.58
N THR A 206 -5.30 1.06 41.55
CA THR A 206 -4.44 0.06 42.20
C THR A 206 -3.76 -0.78 41.14
N GLY A 207 -2.42 -0.80 41.10
CA GLY A 207 -1.66 -1.62 40.15
C GLY A 207 -1.82 -3.12 40.44
N ILE A 208 -2.09 -3.90 39.40
CA ILE A 208 -2.29 -5.35 39.47
C ILE A 208 -1.09 -6.09 38.87
N SER A 209 -0.63 -5.69 37.69
CA SER A 209 0.48 -6.35 37.00
C SER A 209 1.14 -5.45 35.97
N THR A 210 2.38 -5.78 35.63
CA THR A 210 3.14 -5.23 34.51
C THR A 210 3.59 -6.38 33.62
N GLN A 211 3.28 -6.32 32.33
CA GLN A 211 3.65 -7.33 31.35
C GLN A 211 4.17 -6.65 30.08
N SER A 212 4.81 -7.41 29.19
CA SER A 212 5.33 -6.91 27.91
C SER A 212 5.08 -7.89 26.78
N ILE A 213 4.95 -7.41 25.55
CA ILE A 213 4.85 -8.23 24.34
C ILE A 213 5.57 -7.56 23.16
N SER A 214 6.21 -8.33 22.29
CA SER A 214 6.94 -7.78 21.13
C SER A 214 6.11 -7.88 19.85
N VAL A 215 5.85 -6.74 19.21
CA VAL A 215 5.23 -6.63 17.89
C VAL A 215 6.34 -6.52 16.85
N ASN A 216 6.69 -7.65 16.22
CA ASN A 216 7.80 -7.68 15.27
C ASN A 216 7.40 -7.09 13.91
N LYS A 217 8.38 -6.48 13.23
CA LYS A 217 8.23 -6.12 11.81
C LYS A 217 7.93 -7.38 10.98
N PRO A 218 7.11 -7.27 9.93
CA PRO A 218 6.80 -8.39 9.05
C PRO A 218 8.05 -8.92 8.36
N SER A 219 8.17 -10.25 8.28
CA SER A 219 9.25 -10.92 7.54
C SER A 219 8.71 -11.42 6.20
N ILE A 220 8.78 -10.57 5.19
CA ILE A 220 8.42 -10.95 3.81
C ILE A 220 9.57 -11.68 3.12
N SER A 221 9.27 -12.42 2.04
CA SER A 221 10.28 -12.94 1.11
C SER A 221 9.98 -12.48 -0.31
N HIS A 222 10.98 -12.52 -1.19
CA HIS A 222 10.86 -12.03 -2.56
C HIS A 222 11.64 -12.86 -3.57
N GLN A 223 11.21 -12.82 -4.82
CA GLN A 223 11.89 -13.41 -5.97
C GLN A 223 11.83 -12.44 -7.15
N ILE A 224 12.93 -12.37 -7.91
CA ILE A 224 13.01 -11.63 -9.17
C ILE A 224 13.36 -12.64 -10.25
N ILE A 225 12.44 -12.86 -11.18
CA ILE A 225 12.53 -13.93 -12.18
C ILE A 225 12.55 -13.30 -13.57
N ALA A 226 13.61 -13.52 -14.34
CA ALA A 226 13.61 -13.17 -15.76
C ALA A 226 12.64 -14.10 -16.50
N THR A 227 11.63 -13.52 -17.15
CA THR A 227 10.67 -14.25 -18.00
C THR A 227 11.06 -14.18 -19.47
N SER A 228 11.85 -13.16 -19.82
CA SER A 228 12.58 -13.02 -21.09
C SER A 228 13.79 -12.11 -20.84
N ASP A 229 14.53 -11.78 -21.89
CA ASP A 229 15.57 -10.74 -21.86
C ASP A 229 15.00 -9.31 -21.75
N LYS A 230 13.68 -9.13 -21.81
CA LYS A 230 12.99 -7.83 -21.76
C LYS A 230 12.04 -7.68 -20.57
N THR A 231 11.73 -8.77 -19.88
CA THR A 231 10.62 -8.82 -18.93
C THR A 231 10.97 -9.61 -17.67
N TYR A 232 10.55 -9.10 -16.52
CA TYR A 232 10.81 -9.69 -15.22
C TYR A 232 9.53 -9.80 -14.40
N ASP A 233 9.41 -10.87 -13.64
CA ASP A 233 8.40 -11.01 -12.61
C ASP A 233 9.04 -10.76 -11.25
N ILE A 234 8.50 -9.80 -10.49
CA ILE A 234 8.88 -9.53 -9.10
C ILE A 234 7.75 -10.08 -8.24
N ILE A 235 8.04 -11.11 -7.46
CA ILE A 235 7.07 -11.80 -6.60
C ILE A 235 7.43 -11.51 -5.14
N VAL A 236 6.45 -11.10 -4.35
CA VAL A 236 6.58 -10.84 -2.91
C VAL A 236 5.66 -11.79 -2.17
N ASN A 237 6.20 -12.63 -1.29
CA ASN A 237 5.47 -13.64 -0.53
C ASN A 237 5.46 -13.33 0.97
N ASN A 238 4.63 -14.07 1.71
CA ASN A 238 4.48 -13.95 3.15
C ASN A 238 4.08 -12.53 3.59
N VAL A 239 3.33 -11.82 2.74
CA VAL A 239 2.80 -10.50 3.08
C VAL A 239 1.61 -10.68 4.01
N PRO A 240 1.65 -10.14 5.25
CA PRO A 240 0.51 -10.22 6.17
C PRO A 240 -0.73 -9.50 5.65
N ASP A 241 -1.92 -9.96 6.06
CA ASP A 241 -3.20 -9.42 5.57
C ASP A 241 -3.47 -7.97 5.96
N TYR A 242 -2.78 -7.43 6.97
CA TYR A 242 -2.87 -6.03 7.35
C TYR A 242 -2.13 -5.07 6.40
N PHE A 243 -1.46 -5.58 5.35
CA PHE A 243 -0.98 -4.76 4.24
C PHE A 243 -2.00 -4.72 3.12
N SER A 244 -2.58 -3.54 2.88
CA SER A 244 -3.59 -3.32 1.84
C SER A 244 -3.01 -3.19 0.44
N SER A 245 -1.77 -2.72 0.33
CA SER A 245 -1.12 -2.54 -0.97
C SER A 245 0.39 -2.70 -0.85
N ILE A 246 1.00 -3.24 -1.92
CA ILE A 246 2.44 -3.33 -2.09
C ILE A 246 2.85 -2.48 -3.29
N LYS A 247 3.85 -1.61 -3.10
CA LYS A 247 4.45 -0.80 -4.16
C LYS A 247 5.94 -1.10 -4.27
N ILE A 248 6.40 -1.24 -5.51
CA ILE A 248 7.76 -1.67 -5.82
C ILE A 248 8.40 -0.60 -6.71
N PRO A 249 9.19 0.33 -6.17
CA PRO A 249 10.01 1.21 -6.99
C PRO A 249 11.15 0.42 -7.62
N ILE A 250 11.33 0.66 -8.92
CA ILE A 250 12.36 0.03 -9.74
C ILE A 250 13.05 1.13 -10.55
N TRP A 251 14.37 1.06 -10.68
CA TRP A 251 15.19 1.99 -11.45
C TRP A 251 16.50 1.32 -11.87
N SER A 252 17.14 1.82 -12.91
CA SER A 252 18.48 1.38 -13.30
C SER A 252 19.54 2.25 -12.63
N ASP A 253 20.74 1.72 -12.34
CA ASP A 253 21.86 2.51 -11.78
C ASP A 253 22.44 3.51 -12.79
N VAL A 254 22.01 3.46 -14.06
CA VAL A 254 22.36 4.43 -15.09
C VAL A 254 21.86 5.80 -14.64
N ASN A 255 22.77 6.78 -14.57
CA ASN A 255 22.47 8.15 -14.16
C ASN A 255 21.75 8.31 -12.79
N GLY A 256 21.82 7.32 -11.90
CA GLY A 256 21.27 7.39 -10.55
C GLY A 256 19.85 6.82 -10.44
N GLN A 257 18.84 7.67 -10.19
CA GLN A 257 17.42 7.28 -10.08
C GLN A 257 16.56 8.07 -11.06
N ASP A 258 17.12 8.50 -12.19
CA ASP A 258 16.43 9.36 -13.16
C ASP A 258 15.25 8.65 -13.87
N ASP A 259 15.26 7.31 -13.87
CA ASP A 259 14.24 6.45 -14.46
C ASP A 259 13.35 5.72 -13.44
N ILE A 260 13.39 6.12 -12.16
CA ILE A 260 12.61 5.46 -11.11
C ILE A 260 11.11 5.45 -11.38
N LYS A 261 10.51 4.26 -11.32
CA LYS A 261 9.07 4.07 -11.47
C LYS A 261 8.51 3.21 -10.34
N TRP A 262 7.40 3.66 -9.77
CA TRP A 262 6.69 2.96 -8.71
C TRP A 262 5.61 2.06 -9.30
N TYR A 263 5.80 0.76 -9.16
CA TYR A 263 4.84 -0.24 -9.64
C TYR A 263 3.90 -0.65 -8.51
N GLN A 264 2.59 -0.56 -8.76
CA GLN A 264 1.60 -1.17 -7.89
C GLN A 264 1.59 -2.68 -8.15
N ALA A 265 1.88 -3.49 -7.13
CA ALA A 265 1.84 -4.94 -7.26
C ALA A 265 0.40 -5.46 -7.22
N SER A 266 0.11 -6.43 -8.08
CA SER A 266 -1.17 -7.14 -8.13
C SER A 266 -1.17 -8.29 -7.12
N LYS A 267 -2.23 -8.40 -6.31
CA LYS A 267 -2.40 -9.54 -5.40
C LYS A 267 -2.78 -10.78 -6.20
N ILE A 268 -1.97 -11.85 -6.11
CA ILE A 268 -2.19 -13.10 -6.85
C ILE A 268 -2.64 -14.27 -5.96
N SER A 269 -2.47 -14.14 -4.64
CA SER A 269 -3.00 -15.04 -3.61
C SER A 269 -3.13 -14.27 -2.29
N PRO A 270 -3.69 -14.85 -1.19
CA PRO A 270 -3.87 -14.14 0.09
C PRO A 270 -2.62 -13.43 0.62
N ASN A 271 -1.44 -14.01 0.45
CA ASN A 271 -0.18 -13.49 1.00
C ASN A 271 0.92 -13.25 -0.06
N THR A 272 0.55 -13.26 -1.35
CA THR A 272 1.49 -13.09 -2.46
C THR A 272 1.05 -11.99 -3.42
N TYR A 273 2.01 -11.13 -3.78
CA TYR A 273 1.86 -10.04 -4.74
C TYR A 273 2.87 -10.17 -5.88
N LYS A 274 2.54 -9.64 -7.05
CA LYS A 274 3.36 -9.72 -8.26
C LYS A 274 3.38 -8.41 -9.04
N VAL A 275 4.54 -8.02 -9.54
CA VAL A 275 4.74 -7.02 -10.60
C VAL A 275 5.29 -7.71 -11.83
N ASN A 276 4.73 -7.43 -13.00
CA ASN A 276 5.34 -7.74 -14.29
C ASN A 276 6.04 -6.48 -14.81
N LEU A 277 7.36 -6.50 -14.77
CA LEU A 277 8.22 -5.41 -15.23
C LEU A 277 8.57 -5.59 -16.70
N GLN A 278 8.50 -4.50 -17.45
CA GLN A 278 8.92 -4.40 -18.84
C GLN A 278 10.08 -3.42 -18.94
N LEU A 279 11.25 -3.84 -19.46
CA LEU A 279 12.44 -3.00 -19.53
C LEU A 279 12.27 -1.77 -20.45
N THR A 280 11.29 -1.78 -21.35
CA THR A 280 10.92 -0.59 -22.15
C THR A 280 10.53 0.60 -21.27
N ASN A 281 10.01 0.32 -20.06
CA ASN A 281 9.68 1.38 -19.10
C ASN A 281 10.94 2.06 -18.52
N HIS A 282 12.11 1.48 -18.69
CA HIS A 282 13.40 1.94 -18.21
C HIS A 282 14.39 2.16 -19.36
N GLY A 283 13.88 2.51 -20.54
CA GLY A 283 14.71 2.88 -21.69
C GLY A 283 15.59 1.77 -22.25
N PHE A 284 15.39 0.51 -21.82
CA PHE A 284 16.27 -0.62 -22.12
C PHE A 284 17.72 -0.41 -21.68
N ASP A 285 17.92 0.30 -20.57
CA ASP A 285 19.25 0.54 -20.00
C ASP A 285 19.94 -0.77 -19.60
N PHE A 286 21.25 -0.84 -19.80
CA PHE A 286 22.07 -1.99 -19.41
C PHE A 286 22.70 -1.75 -18.04
N GLY A 287 23.00 -2.85 -17.34
CA GLY A 287 23.61 -2.84 -16.01
C GLY A 287 22.62 -3.21 -14.93
N LYS A 288 22.89 -2.72 -13.71
CA LYS A 288 22.15 -3.09 -12.52
C LYS A 288 20.84 -2.31 -12.42
N TYR A 289 19.79 -3.02 -12.06
CA TYR A 289 18.48 -2.51 -11.70
C TYR A 289 18.25 -2.74 -10.22
N ASN A 290 17.80 -1.71 -9.51
CA ASN A 290 17.44 -1.80 -8.11
C ASN A 290 15.94 -2.02 -7.96
N VAL A 291 15.57 -2.84 -6.99
CA VAL A 291 14.18 -3.16 -6.69
C VAL A 291 14.00 -3.07 -5.18
N HIS A 292 13.18 -2.15 -4.70
CA HIS A 292 12.80 -2.07 -3.29
C HIS A 292 11.32 -2.43 -3.14
N ILE A 293 10.91 -2.82 -1.94
CA ILE A 293 9.53 -3.26 -1.67
C ILE A 293 8.99 -2.43 -0.52
N TYR A 294 7.85 -1.78 -0.75
CA TYR A 294 7.12 -0.99 0.23
C TYR A 294 5.71 -1.50 0.37
N GLY A 295 5.11 -1.33 1.54
CA GLY A 295 3.74 -1.69 1.82
C GLY A 295 2.98 -0.61 2.57
N GLN A 296 1.68 -0.50 2.28
CA GLN A 296 0.75 0.27 3.11
C GLN A 296 0.24 -0.64 4.23
N ASN A 297 0.70 -0.35 5.45
CA ASN A 297 0.23 -1.01 6.66
C ASN A 297 -1.04 -0.30 7.14
N ASP A 298 -2.19 -0.96 7.04
CA ASP A 298 -3.48 -0.39 7.46
C ASP A 298 -3.60 -0.35 8.98
N VAL A 299 -2.98 -1.32 9.65
CA VAL A 299 -2.94 -1.38 11.11
C VAL A 299 -2.16 -0.19 11.65
N LEU A 300 -0.95 0.11 11.16
CA LEU A 300 -0.19 1.29 11.60
C LEU A 300 -0.54 2.59 10.86
N SER A 301 -1.43 2.53 9.86
CA SER A 301 -1.71 3.65 8.94
C SER A 301 -0.45 4.25 8.32
N LYS A 302 0.54 3.41 7.98
CA LYS A 302 1.89 3.82 7.58
C LYS A 302 2.30 3.18 6.27
N PHE A 303 2.88 3.98 5.38
CA PHE A 303 3.59 3.49 4.21
C PHE A 303 5.07 3.26 4.56
N GLU A 304 5.55 2.03 4.46
CA GLU A 304 6.88 1.68 4.95
C GLU A 304 7.63 0.70 4.06
N GLY A 305 8.96 0.76 4.16
CA GLY A 305 9.87 -0.15 3.46
C GLY A 305 9.88 -1.52 4.13
N LEU A 306 9.59 -2.55 3.34
CA LEU A 306 9.53 -3.94 3.79
C LEU A 306 10.81 -4.70 3.45
N ALA A 307 11.42 -4.40 2.30
CA ALA A 307 12.69 -5.01 1.91
C ALA A 307 13.47 -4.15 0.90
N VAL A 308 14.79 -4.22 0.99
CA VAL A 308 15.73 -3.79 -0.04
C VAL A 308 16.29 -5.06 -0.67
N THR A 309 16.04 -5.27 -1.97
CA THR A 309 16.53 -6.47 -2.66
C THR A 309 17.94 -6.23 -3.22
N ALA A 310 18.62 -7.29 -3.66
CA ALA A 310 19.87 -7.16 -4.41
C ALA A 310 19.67 -6.59 -5.83
N GLY A 311 18.44 -6.49 -6.31
CA GLY A 311 18.13 -6.10 -7.68
C GLY A 311 18.40 -7.23 -8.70
N PHE A 312 18.63 -6.85 -9.95
CA PHE A 312 19.04 -7.74 -11.03
C PHE A 312 19.94 -7.01 -12.03
N ASN A 313 20.62 -7.74 -12.92
CA ASN A 313 21.51 -7.15 -13.91
C ASN A 313 21.08 -7.51 -15.33
N VAL A 314 21.07 -6.52 -16.23
CA VAL A 314 20.76 -6.68 -17.65
C VAL A 314 22.03 -6.47 -18.46
N SER A 315 22.53 -7.50 -19.13
CA SER A 315 23.76 -7.42 -19.93
C SER A 315 23.51 -7.39 -21.44
N SER A 316 22.37 -7.87 -21.89
CA SER A 316 21.99 -7.88 -23.31
C SER A 316 20.48 -7.94 -23.48
N ILE A 317 20.00 -7.38 -24.60
CA ILE A 317 18.60 -7.44 -25.02
C ILE A 317 18.59 -7.71 -26.53
N SER A 318 17.94 -8.79 -26.93
CA SER A 318 17.78 -9.17 -28.33
C SER A 318 16.75 -8.30 -29.04
N GLY A 319 16.99 -8.02 -30.32
CA GLY A 319 16.05 -7.29 -31.17
C GLY A 319 15.98 -5.78 -30.88
N LEU A 320 16.98 -5.21 -30.20
CA LEU A 320 17.08 -3.75 -30.11
C LEU A 320 17.32 -3.14 -31.50
N GLU A 321 16.59 -2.08 -31.79
CA GLU A 321 16.68 -1.32 -33.02
C GLU A 321 17.33 0.05 -32.77
N ASN A 322 17.87 0.62 -33.84
CA ASN A 322 18.27 2.02 -33.81
C ASN A 322 17.04 2.93 -33.89
N PRO A 323 17.08 4.15 -33.31
CA PRO A 323 16.05 5.14 -33.52
C PRO A 323 15.98 5.51 -35.02
N LEU A 324 14.80 5.90 -35.47
CA LEU A 324 14.61 6.41 -36.81
C LEU A 324 15.17 7.83 -36.88
N VAL A 325 16.18 8.05 -37.72
CA VAL A 325 16.78 9.38 -37.95
C VAL A 325 16.56 9.82 -39.38
N THR A 326 15.99 11.02 -39.56
CA THR A 326 15.62 11.56 -40.88
C THR A 326 16.13 12.99 -41.06
N LEU A 327 16.33 13.36 -42.32
CA LEU A 327 16.50 14.75 -42.75
C LEU A 327 15.27 15.14 -43.56
N ASP A 328 14.54 16.15 -43.08
CA ASP A 328 13.27 16.60 -43.63
C ASP A 328 13.23 18.12 -43.82
N LYS A 329 12.19 18.61 -44.50
CA LYS A 329 11.87 20.05 -44.65
C LYS A 329 13.03 20.87 -45.22
N GLN A 330 13.76 20.32 -46.20
CA GLN A 330 14.88 21.01 -46.83
C GLN A 330 14.39 22.14 -47.73
N ASN A 331 14.87 23.37 -47.46
CA ASN A 331 14.75 24.52 -48.34
C ASN A 331 16.15 24.86 -48.87
N ILE A 332 16.40 24.48 -50.14
CA ILE A 332 17.72 24.65 -50.78
C ILE A 332 18.07 26.14 -50.96
N GLU A 333 17.07 27.00 -51.21
CA GLU A 333 17.29 28.43 -51.43
C GLU A 333 17.59 29.16 -50.12
N GLU A 334 16.94 28.74 -49.03
CA GLU A 334 17.20 29.30 -47.71
C GLU A 334 18.34 28.61 -46.98
N GLY A 335 18.80 27.45 -47.44
CA GLY A 335 19.83 26.66 -46.78
C GLY A 335 19.37 26.07 -45.45
N THR A 336 18.06 25.88 -45.27
CA THR A 336 17.48 25.39 -44.02
C THR A 336 16.97 23.97 -44.17
N PHE A 337 17.08 23.16 -43.11
CA PHE A 337 16.46 21.83 -43.03
C PHE A 337 16.25 21.44 -41.56
N THR A 338 15.55 20.33 -41.34
CA THR A 338 15.35 19.77 -39.99
C THR A 338 15.82 18.33 -39.96
N VAL A 339 16.67 18.00 -38.99
CA VAL A 339 16.97 16.60 -38.66
C VAL A 339 16.06 16.17 -37.51
N SER A 340 15.50 14.97 -37.61
CA SER A 340 14.70 14.38 -36.53
C SER A 340 15.24 13.02 -36.11
N ALA A 341 15.21 12.72 -34.82
CA ALA A 341 15.43 11.39 -34.27
C ALA A 341 14.20 10.94 -33.49
N LEU A 342 13.74 9.72 -33.73
CA LEU A 342 12.51 9.15 -33.18
C LEU A 342 12.79 7.76 -32.60
N GLU A 343 12.46 7.55 -31.34
CA GLU A 343 12.45 6.23 -30.72
C GLU A 343 11.49 5.26 -31.46
N THR A 344 11.94 4.03 -31.67
CA THR A 344 11.09 2.92 -32.10
C THR A 344 10.59 2.16 -30.88
N ALA A 345 9.68 1.20 -31.07
CA ALA A 345 9.20 0.35 -29.98
C ALA A 345 10.32 -0.50 -29.35
N MET A 346 11.42 -0.71 -30.08
CA MET A 346 12.55 -1.54 -29.67
C MET A 346 13.86 -0.75 -29.62
N SER A 347 13.83 0.58 -29.64
CA SER A 347 15.05 1.38 -29.46
C SER A 347 15.25 1.76 -28.00
N LYS A 348 16.50 1.98 -27.61
CA LYS A 348 16.82 2.65 -26.34
C LYS A 348 16.24 4.06 -26.31
N LYS A 349 16.00 4.56 -25.10
CA LYS A 349 15.53 5.93 -24.90
C LYS A 349 16.59 6.93 -25.37
N ILE A 350 16.22 7.92 -26.17
CA ILE A 350 17.13 8.95 -26.68
C ILE A 350 17.09 10.19 -25.78
N THR A 351 18.27 10.74 -25.47
CA THR A 351 18.42 11.89 -24.57
C THR A 351 18.93 13.13 -25.29
N LYS A 352 19.76 12.95 -26.32
CA LYS A 352 20.44 14.03 -27.04
C LYS A 352 20.74 13.65 -28.49
N MET A 353 20.79 14.64 -29.38
CA MET A 353 21.24 14.51 -30.76
C MET A 353 22.17 15.66 -31.11
N ASN A 354 23.30 15.35 -31.71
CA ASN A 354 24.23 16.30 -32.29
C ASN A 354 24.19 16.18 -33.81
N VAL A 355 23.84 17.27 -34.50
CA VAL A 355 23.83 17.33 -35.97
C VAL A 355 25.05 18.09 -36.44
N SER A 356 25.97 17.41 -37.10
CA SER A 356 27.18 17.99 -37.67
C SER A 356 27.01 18.19 -39.16
N VAL A 357 27.30 19.41 -39.63
CA VAL A 357 27.35 19.74 -41.06
C VAL A 357 28.76 20.14 -41.44
N LYS A 358 29.25 19.64 -42.58
CA LYS A 358 30.59 19.93 -43.09
C LYS A 358 30.53 20.24 -44.58
N SER A 359 31.05 21.40 -44.97
CA SER A 359 31.13 21.83 -46.36
C SER A 359 32.01 20.88 -47.18
N LYS A 360 31.56 20.52 -48.39
CA LYS A 360 32.35 19.72 -49.35
C LYS A 360 33.35 20.58 -50.12
N SER A 361 33.04 21.85 -50.37
CA SER A 361 33.95 22.78 -51.06
C SER A 361 35.09 23.27 -50.15
N ASN A 362 34.84 23.39 -48.85
CA ASN A 362 35.82 23.79 -47.84
C ASN A 362 35.63 23.00 -46.54
N PRO A 363 36.37 21.89 -46.36
CA PRO A 363 36.29 21.04 -45.17
C PRO A 363 36.53 21.73 -43.83
N ASN A 364 37.13 22.93 -43.80
CA ASN A 364 37.32 23.70 -42.57
C ASN A 364 36.04 24.44 -42.12
N LEU A 365 35.00 24.50 -42.95
CA LEU A 365 33.71 25.08 -42.62
C LEU A 365 32.77 23.97 -42.14
N SER A 366 32.65 23.85 -40.83
CA SER A 366 31.72 22.93 -40.17
C SER A 366 31.02 23.56 -38.97
N LYS A 367 29.86 23.01 -38.62
CA LYS A 367 29.13 23.37 -37.38
C LYS A 367 28.41 22.16 -36.84
N THR A 368 28.36 22.06 -35.51
CA THR A 368 27.55 21.08 -34.80
C THR A 368 26.44 21.79 -34.06
N TYR A 369 25.22 21.27 -34.19
CA TYR A 369 24.02 21.74 -33.51
C TYR A 369 23.59 20.67 -32.50
N GLU A 370 23.42 21.06 -31.23
CA GLU A 370 22.96 20.16 -30.18
C GLU A 370 21.46 20.39 -29.91
N ALA A 371 20.69 19.29 -29.92
CA ALA A 371 19.33 19.26 -29.42
C ALA A 371 19.20 18.20 -28.32
N LYS A 372 18.50 18.54 -27.25
CA LYS A 372 18.11 17.61 -26.18
C LYS A 372 16.69 17.09 -26.44
N THR A 373 16.37 15.94 -25.87
CA THR A 373 15.02 15.35 -25.93
C THR A 373 13.96 16.34 -25.46
N SER A 374 12.91 16.53 -26.26
CA SER A 374 11.81 17.46 -25.92
C SER A 374 10.78 16.82 -24.97
N SER A 375 11.16 15.74 -24.27
CA SER A 375 10.25 14.73 -23.71
C SER A 375 9.47 14.02 -24.83
N TYR A 376 9.10 12.74 -24.66
CA TYR A 376 8.43 11.88 -25.67
C TYR A 376 9.31 11.19 -26.72
N GLY A 377 10.60 10.97 -26.45
CA GLY A 377 11.44 10.09 -27.29
C GLY A 377 11.65 10.61 -28.72
N LYS A 378 11.60 11.93 -28.88
CA LYS A 378 11.77 12.64 -30.14
C LYS A 378 12.72 13.80 -29.95
N ILE A 379 13.57 14.03 -30.94
CA ILE A 379 14.47 15.18 -31.01
C ILE A 379 14.32 15.81 -32.39
N TYR A 380 14.19 17.13 -32.44
CA TYR A 380 14.22 17.92 -33.66
C TYR A 380 15.35 18.94 -33.58
N GLN A 381 16.14 19.04 -34.64
CA GLN A 381 17.17 20.04 -34.78
C GLN A 381 17.04 20.75 -36.13
N SER A 382 16.68 22.03 -36.09
CA SER A 382 16.72 22.88 -37.28
C SER A 382 18.15 23.33 -37.57
N VAL A 383 18.56 23.25 -38.82
CA VAL A 383 19.89 23.65 -39.29
C VAL A 383 19.75 24.78 -40.29
N ASP A 384 20.65 25.76 -40.20
CA ASP A 384 20.74 26.91 -41.09
C ASP A 384 22.16 27.04 -41.65
N LEU A 385 22.33 26.67 -42.92
CA LEU A 385 23.61 26.66 -43.62
C LEU A 385 24.12 28.06 -43.99
N LYS A 386 23.25 29.09 -44.01
CA LYS A 386 23.68 30.47 -44.29
C LYS A 386 24.63 31.02 -43.23
N GLN A 387 24.60 30.43 -42.04
CA GLN A 387 25.51 30.78 -40.96
C GLN A 387 26.95 30.30 -41.23
N LEU A 388 27.16 29.40 -42.20
CA LEU A 388 28.45 28.81 -42.53
C LEU A 388 29.01 29.32 -43.85
N VAL A 389 28.17 29.48 -44.87
CA VAL A 389 28.60 29.89 -46.22
C VAL A 389 27.67 30.94 -46.79
N LYS A 390 28.22 31.82 -47.64
CA LYS A 390 27.46 32.83 -48.39
C LYS A 390 27.19 32.44 -49.85
N THR A 391 27.93 31.47 -50.36
CA THR A 391 27.86 30.98 -51.74
C THR A 391 27.23 29.58 -51.78
N ALA A 392 26.85 29.14 -52.98
CA ALA A 392 26.31 27.80 -53.16
C ALA A 392 27.33 26.72 -52.76
N ASP A 393 26.87 25.71 -52.02
CA ASP A 393 27.69 24.60 -51.55
C ASP A 393 26.83 23.38 -51.19
N THR A 394 27.48 22.24 -51.05
CA THR A 394 26.90 20.97 -50.60
C THR A 394 27.58 20.52 -49.31
N PHE A 395 26.81 19.97 -48.39
CA PHE A 395 27.23 19.60 -47.04
C PHE A 395 27.01 18.12 -46.78
N VAL A 396 28.03 17.49 -46.20
CA VAL A 396 27.86 16.21 -45.52
C VAL A 396 27.11 16.47 -44.22
N VAL A 397 26.11 15.66 -43.93
CA VAL A 397 25.28 15.77 -42.73
C VAL A 397 25.37 14.47 -41.93
N ASP A 398 25.85 14.59 -40.71
CA ASP A 398 25.95 13.49 -39.74
C ASP A 398 25.07 13.81 -38.53
N ALA A 399 24.35 12.81 -38.03
CA ALA A 399 23.59 12.91 -36.79
C ALA A 399 24.09 11.88 -35.78
N THR A 400 24.61 12.33 -34.65
CA THR A 400 24.99 11.46 -33.52
C THR A 400 23.91 11.51 -32.45
N VAL A 401 23.25 10.38 -32.21
CA VAL A 401 22.21 10.23 -31.18
C VAL A 401 22.80 9.59 -29.94
N THR A 402 22.54 10.17 -28.77
CA THR A 402 22.92 9.67 -27.45
C THR A 402 21.70 9.10 -26.73
N TYR A 403 21.87 7.93 -26.10
CA TYR A 403 20.84 7.21 -25.36
C TYR A 403 20.82 7.54 -23.86
N SER A 404 19.87 6.97 -23.12
CA SER A 404 19.76 7.08 -21.65
C SER A 404 20.99 6.51 -20.93
N ASP A 405 21.55 5.42 -21.43
CA ASP A 405 22.79 4.82 -20.91
C ASP A 405 24.09 5.56 -21.30
N ASN A 406 23.98 6.76 -21.86
CA ASN A 406 25.09 7.58 -22.37
C ASN A 406 25.87 6.99 -23.55
N THR A 407 25.48 5.81 -24.06
CA THR A 407 26.03 5.32 -25.33
C THR A 407 25.52 6.17 -26.49
N SER A 408 26.25 6.19 -27.60
CA SER A 408 25.88 6.98 -28.79
C SER A 408 26.11 6.21 -30.07
N ILE A 409 25.30 6.53 -31.09
CA ILE A 409 25.45 6.00 -32.45
C ILE A 409 25.37 7.14 -33.47
N GLN A 410 26.13 7.03 -34.55
CA GLN A 410 26.15 8.00 -35.64
C GLN A 410 25.34 7.49 -36.85
N PHE A 411 24.59 8.41 -37.47
CA PHE A 411 23.83 8.20 -38.70
C PHE A 411 24.35 9.15 -39.77
N ILE A 412 24.67 8.59 -40.93
CA ILE A 412 25.03 9.35 -42.13
C ILE A 412 23.72 9.67 -42.86
N LEU A 413 23.43 10.96 -43.04
CA LEU A 413 22.20 11.43 -43.66
C LEU A 413 22.45 11.87 -45.12
N PRO A 414 21.38 12.02 -45.94
CA PRO A 414 21.52 12.61 -47.27
C PRO A 414 22.20 13.98 -47.23
N GLU A 415 22.97 14.30 -48.26
CA GLU A 415 23.67 15.59 -48.36
C GLU A 415 22.67 16.75 -48.43
N ALA A 416 22.96 17.84 -47.71
CA ALA A 416 22.18 19.06 -47.77
C ALA A 416 22.86 20.09 -48.69
N SER A 417 22.09 20.79 -49.51
CA SER A 417 22.60 21.81 -50.42
C SER A 417 22.04 23.19 -50.06
N TYR A 418 22.87 24.21 -50.22
CA TYR A 418 22.48 25.61 -50.22
C TYR A 418 22.75 26.22 -51.58
N ARG A 419 21.75 26.85 -52.20
CA ARG A 419 21.87 27.56 -53.49
C ARG A 419 21.13 28.91 -53.41
N PRO A 420 21.81 30.00 -53.01
CA PRO A 420 21.17 31.31 -52.96
C PRO A 420 20.72 31.74 -54.36
N LYS A 421 19.50 32.27 -54.47
CA LYS A 421 19.03 32.96 -55.67
C LYS A 421 19.93 34.18 -55.94
N ALA A 422 20.36 34.35 -57.19
CA ALA A 422 21.04 35.57 -57.62
C ALA A 422 20.13 36.77 -57.34
N GLN A 423 20.65 37.78 -56.63
CA GLN A 423 19.93 39.02 -56.36
C GLN A 423 19.60 39.71 -57.70
N THR A 424 18.34 39.64 -58.11
CA THR A 424 17.75 40.60 -59.04
C THR A 424 16.85 41.53 -58.23
N GLN A 425 17.20 42.81 -58.22
CA GLN A 425 16.37 43.88 -57.67
C GLN A 425 15.08 43.96 -58.50
N ALA A 426 13.92 43.70 -57.88
CA ALA A 426 12.65 44.17 -58.37
C ALA A 426 11.70 44.47 -57.21
N THR A 427 11.00 45.59 -57.39
CA THR A 427 10.14 46.36 -56.51
C THR A 427 8.94 45.62 -55.93
N ALA A 428 8.51 46.12 -54.76
CA ALA A 428 7.38 45.68 -53.98
C ALA A 428 6.06 45.58 -54.75
N SER A 429 5.32 44.51 -54.49
CA SER A 429 3.86 44.53 -54.51
C SER A 429 3.36 43.91 -53.21
N ALA A 430 2.61 44.71 -52.46
CA ALA A 430 2.04 44.33 -51.18
C ALA A 430 0.91 43.31 -51.40
N GLN A 431 1.09 42.11 -50.86
CA GLN A 431 -0.03 41.26 -50.47
C GLN A 431 -0.02 41.14 -48.95
N THR A 432 -1.01 41.78 -48.34
CA THR A 432 -1.39 41.65 -46.94
C THR A 432 -1.77 40.20 -46.65
N SER A 433 -0.82 39.40 -46.17
CA SER A 433 -1.12 38.18 -45.45
C SER A 433 -1.40 38.54 -44.00
N GLN A 434 -2.70 38.54 -43.68
CA GLN A 434 -3.21 38.59 -42.32
C GLN A 434 -2.44 37.59 -41.45
N THR A 435 -1.86 38.10 -40.38
CA THR A 435 -1.43 37.33 -39.22
C THR A 435 -2.65 36.67 -38.58
N THR A 436 -3.05 35.50 -39.09
CA THR A 436 -3.79 34.55 -38.26
C THR A 436 -2.75 33.80 -37.46
N GLY A 437 -2.54 34.23 -36.21
CA GLY A 437 -1.76 33.47 -35.25
C GLY A 437 -2.33 32.05 -35.20
N THR A 438 -1.57 31.08 -35.69
CA THR A 438 -1.88 29.66 -35.50
C THR A 438 -2.01 29.44 -34.00
N PRO A 439 -3.14 28.89 -33.50
CA PRO A 439 -3.18 28.45 -32.12
C PRO A 439 -2.11 27.38 -31.94
N LYS A 440 -1.01 27.74 -31.27
CA LYS A 440 -0.08 26.75 -30.72
C LYS A 440 -0.82 26.07 -29.58
N ILE A 441 -1.01 24.76 -29.67
CA ILE A 441 -1.43 23.97 -28.52
C ILE A 441 -0.29 23.99 -27.50
N THR A 442 -0.51 24.66 -26.38
CA THR A 442 0.44 24.83 -25.27
C THR A 442 0.35 23.72 -24.22
N THR A 443 -0.36 22.63 -24.48
CA THR A 443 -0.57 21.58 -23.47
C THR A 443 -0.79 20.21 -24.11
N TYR A 444 0.26 19.37 -24.10
CA TYR A 444 0.11 17.93 -24.34
C TYR A 444 -0.56 17.29 -23.14
N ILE A 445 -1.70 16.63 -23.37
CA ILE A 445 -2.50 16.03 -22.30
C ILE A 445 -2.09 14.55 -22.14
N ASN A 446 -1.21 14.28 -21.17
CA ASN A 446 -0.85 12.91 -20.81
C ASN A 446 -1.92 12.31 -19.90
N GLU A 447 -3.01 11.84 -20.52
CA GLU A 447 -4.10 11.17 -19.82
C GLU A 447 -3.99 9.66 -20.00
N GLN A 448 -4.36 8.92 -18.95
CA GLN A 448 -4.58 7.46 -19.03
C GLN A 448 -5.52 7.14 -20.20
N ASN A 449 -5.17 6.14 -21.02
CA ASN A 449 -5.97 5.74 -22.17
C ASN A 449 -7.34 5.21 -21.73
N THR A 450 -8.43 5.89 -22.13
CA THR A 450 -9.81 5.53 -21.74
C THR A 450 -10.51 4.61 -22.75
N TYR A 451 -9.89 4.31 -23.89
CA TYR A 451 -10.54 3.53 -24.94
C TYR A 451 -10.44 2.01 -24.64
N PRO A 452 -11.47 1.22 -24.98
CA PRO A 452 -11.47 -0.22 -24.71
C PRO A 452 -10.30 -0.96 -25.38
N VAL A 453 -9.58 -1.77 -24.60
CA VAL A 453 -8.42 -2.54 -25.07
C VAL A 453 -8.79 -3.37 -26.30
N GLY A 454 -7.93 -3.31 -27.31
CA GLY A 454 -8.08 -4.07 -28.55
C GLY A 454 -8.99 -3.41 -29.60
N GLN A 455 -9.43 -2.16 -29.40
CA GLN A 455 -10.08 -1.34 -30.42
C GLN A 455 -9.07 -0.48 -31.20
N CYS A 456 -9.45 -0.05 -32.41
CA CYS A 456 -8.61 0.84 -33.23
C CYS A 456 -8.27 2.16 -32.50
N THR A 457 -9.26 2.74 -31.80
CA THR A 457 -9.12 3.93 -30.97
C THR A 457 -8.15 3.74 -29.80
N TRP A 458 -8.21 2.59 -29.13
CA TRP A 458 -7.27 2.22 -28.07
C TRP A 458 -5.84 2.11 -28.58
N ALA A 459 -5.64 1.46 -29.73
CA ALA A 459 -4.32 1.35 -30.30
C ALA A 459 -3.75 2.71 -30.69
N VAL A 460 -4.55 3.56 -31.35
CA VAL A 460 -4.09 4.89 -31.72
C VAL A 460 -3.82 5.75 -30.48
N LYS A 461 -4.67 5.77 -29.44
CA LYS A 461 -4.36 6.51 -28.20
C LYS A 461 -3.12 5.97 -27.49
N SER A 462 -2.83 4.67 -27.59
CA SER A 462 -1.61 4.07 -27.04
C SER A 462 -0.34 4.47 -27.81
N LEU A 463 -0.46 4.60 -29.14
CA LEU A 463 0.64 4.99 -30.03
C LEU A 463 0.83 6.51 -30.15
N ALA A 464 -0.25 7.27 -29.95
CA ALA A 464 -0.34 8.72 -30.08
C ALA A 464 -0.97 9.31 -28.80
N PRO A 465 -0.30 9.24 -27.64
CA PRO A 465 -0.87 9.66 -26.35
C PRO A 465 -1.26 11.15 -26.32
N TRP A 466 -0.72 11.95 -27.24
CA TRP A 466 -1.04 13.36 -27.44
C TRP A 466 -2.48 13.63 -27.88
N ILE A 467 -3.17 12.65 -28.49
CA ILE A 467 -4.58 12.82 -28.86
C ILE A 467 -5.44 12.76 -27.59
N PRO A 468 -6.39 13.66 -27.35
CA PRO A 468 -7.19 13.66 -26.13
C PRO A 468 -8.08 12.43 -26.03
N ASN A 469 -8.46 12.07 -24.81
CA ASN A 469 -9.53 11.09 -24.61
C ASN A 469 -10.89 11.66 -25.05
N PHE A 470 -11.90 10.78 -25.02
CA PHE A 470 -13.31 11.11 -25.25
C PHE A 470 -13.59 11.73 -26.63
N LEU A 471 -12.90 11.27 -27.69
CA LEU A 471 -13.23 11.61 -29.08
C LEU A 471 -14.32 10.71 -29.68
N GLY A 472 -14.80 9.73 -28.92
CA GLY A 472 -15.83 8.79 -29.35
C GLY A 472 -15.30 7.73 -30.33
N ASN A 473 -16.18 7.33 -31.26
CA ASN A 473 -15.86 6.40 -32.33
C ASN A 473 -14.89 7.03 -33.33
N ALA A 474 -14.18 6.20 -34.10
CA ALA A 474 -13.17 6.64 -35.05
C ALA A 474 -13.70 7.70 -36.05
N ASN A 475 -14.95 7.58 -36.49
CA ASN A 475 -15.57 8.53 -37.43
C ASN A 475 -15.65 9.98 -36.93
N SER A 476 -15.70 10.20 -35.61
CA SER A 476 -15.78 11.54 -35.02
C SER A 476 -14.41 12.13 -34.68
N TRP A 477 -13.31 11.39 -34.86
CA TRP A 477 -11.99 11.82 -34.40
C TRP A 477 -11.48 13.06 -35.11
N ALA A 478 -11.63 13.16 -36.43
CA ALA A 478 -11.18 14.33 -37.18
C ALA A 478 -11.92 15.60 -36.72
N THR A 479 -13.25 15.55 -36.62
CA THR A 479 -14.09 16.67 -36.17
C THR A 479 -13.83 17.03 -34.70
N GLY A 480 -13.77 16.02 -33.83
CA GLY A 480 -13.54 16.21 -32.39
C GLY A 480 -12.12 16.68 -32.06
N ALA A 481 -11.11 16.26 -32.83
CA ALA A 481 -9.76 16.79 -32.69
C ALA A 481 -9.70 18.25 -33.19
N LYS A 482 -10.33 18.56 -34.32
CA LYS A 482 -10.40 19.92 -34.86
C LYS A 482 -11.08 20.90 -33.89
N SER A 483 -12.19 20.49 -33.24
CA SER A 483 -12.87 21.33 -32.24
C SER A 483 -12.02 21.55 -30.97
N LYS A 484 -11.11 20.63 -30.68
CA LYS A 484 -10.10 20.74 -29.61
C LYS A 484 -8.80 21.43 -30.06
N GLY A 485 -8.80 22.06 -31.24
CA GLY A 485 -7.70 22.89 -31.73
C GLY A 485 -6.61 22.15 -32.50
N PHE A 486 -6.75 20.84 -32.75
CA PHE A 486 -5.77 20.10 -33.55
C PHE A 486 -5.87 20.47 -35.03
N ARG A 487 -4.71 20.54 -35.69
CA ARG A 487 -4.67 20.69 -37.15
C ARG A 487 -5.13 19.38 -37.79
N VAL A 488 -6.06 19.50 -38.72
CA VAL A 488 -6.59 18.38 -39.52
C VAL A 488 -6.44 18.72 -40.99
N GLY A 489 -5.97 17.77 -41.79
CA GLY A 489 -5.77 17.95 -43.22
C GLY A 489 -5.88 16.64 -43.99
N THR A 490 -5.49 16.67 -45.25
CA THR A 490 -5.68 15.56 -46.21
C THR A 490 -4.37 14.93 -46.68
N SER A 491 -3.23 15.44 -46.21
CA SER A 491 -1.91 14.93 -46.58
C SER A 491 -1.36 14.00 -45.51
N PRO A 492 -0.91 12.77 -45.85
CA PRO A 492 -0.30 11.88 -44.88
C PRO A 492 1.02 12.44 -44.38
N ARG A 493 1.25 12.28 -43.07
CA ARG A 493 2.52 12.58 -42.40
C ARG A 493 2.84 11.49 -41.40
N VAL A 494 4.09 11.05 -41.34
CA VAL A 494 4.52 10.11 -40.29
C VAL A 494 4.21 10.71 -38.92
N GLY A 495 3.59 9.91 -38.06
CA GLY A 495 3.12 10.33 -36.74
C GLY A 495 1.77 11.03 -36.69
N SER A 496 1.11 11.24 -37.83
CA SER A 496 -0.29 11.66 -37.88
C SER A 496 -1.24 10.48 -37.59
N ILE A 497 -2.45 10.81 -37.18
CA ILE A 497 -3.55 9.83 -37.08
C ILE A 497 -4.36 9.92 -38.35
N ILE A 498 -4.42 8.83 -39.10
CA ILE A 498 -5.32 8.72 -40.23
C ILE A 498 -6.70 8.28 -39.75
N VAL A 499 -7.74 8.91 -40.29
CA VAL A 499 -9.14 8.70 -39.96
C VAL A 499 -9.91 8.35 -41.23
N TRP A 500 -10.54 7.18 -41.26
CA TRP A 500 -11.51 6.75 -42.27
C TRP A 500 -12.91 6.84 -41.67
N PRO A 501 -13.68 7.91 -41.92
CA PRO A 501 -14.96 8.12 -41.24
C PRO A 501 -16.07 7.15 -41.67
N ASN A 502 -15.96 6.57 -42.87
CA ASN A 502 -17.00 5.70 -43.45
C ASN A 502 -16.67 4.19 -43.36
N ASP A 503 -15.51 3.84 -42.82
CA ASP A 503 -15.08 2.45 -42.65
C ASP A 503 -15.81 1.78 -41.46
N GLY A 504 -15.70 0.47 -41.32
CA GLY A 504 -16.13 -0.26 -40.12
C GLY A 504 -17.65 -0.22 -39.86
N GLY A 505 -18.48 -0.17 -40.91
CA GLY A 505 -19.94 -0.20 -40.77
C GLY A 505 -20.54 1.08 -40.17
N GLY A 506 -19.87 2.22 -40.34
CA GLY A 506 -20.34 3.54 -39.87
C GLY A 506 -19.71 4.00 -38.55
N TYR A 507 -18.94 3.15 -37.85
CA TYR A 507 -18.14 3.55 -36.68
C TYR A 507 -16.84 4.27 -37.07
N GLY A 508 -16.42 4.13 -38.33
CA GLY A 508 -15.15 4.59 -38.85
C GLY A 508 -13.97 3.72 -38.41
N HIS A 509 -12.79 4.07 -38.89
CA HIS A 509 -11.53 3.44 -38.48
C HIS A 509 -10.43 4.48 -38.30
N VAL A 510 -9.50 4.23 -37.37
CA VAL A 510 -8.32 5.08 -37.16
C VAL A 510 -7.06 4.25 -37.05
N ALA A 511 -5.96 4.79 -37.57
CA ALA A 511 -4.63 4.18 -37.46
C ALA A 511 -3.54 5.23 -37.27
N TYR A 512 -2.38 4.79 -36.79
CA TYR A 512 -1.20 5.64 -36.63
C TYR A 512 -0.29 5.50 -37.85
N VAL A 513 -0.01 6.60 -38.55
CA VAL A 513 0.83 6.58 -39.76
C VAL A 513 2.30 6.38 -39.38
N THR A 514 2.90 5.30 -39.85
CA THR A 514 4.30 4.95 -39.54
C THR A 514 5.26 5.30 -40.66
N HIS A 515 4.83 5.23 -41.92
CA HIS A 515 5.65 5.57 -43.09
C HIS A 515 4.80 6.24 -44.17
N VAL A 516 5.40 7.16 -44.92
CA VAL A 516 4.76 7.86 -46.04
C VAL A 516 5.74 7.91 -47.20
N GLU A 517 5.36 7.35 -48.34
CA GLU A 517 6.11 7.48 -49.60
C GLU A 517 5.41 8.49 -50.53
N SER A 518 4.08 8.46 -50.57
CA SER A 518 3.26 9.44 -51.29
C SER A 518 1.86 9.55 -50.65
N SER A 519 1.00 10.43 -51.19
CA SER A 519 -0.40 10.54 -50.76
C SER A 519 -1.21 9.25 -50.94
N THR A 520 -0.77 8.36 -51.83
CA THR A 520 -1.43 7.09 -52.18
C THR A 520 -0.62 5.86 -51.75
N LYS A 521 0.43 6.03 -50.94
CA LYS A 521 1.29 4.93 -50.50
C LYS A 521 1.85 5.21 -49.11
N ILE A 522 1.24 4.57 -48.11
CA ILE A 522 1.60 4.72 -46.69
C ILE A 522 1.71 3.36 -46.00
N GLN A 523 2.31 3.33 -44.81
CA GLN A 523 2.15 2.25 -43.84
C GLN A 523 1.55 2.80 -42.54
N VAL A 524 0.83 1.94 -41.82
CA VAL A 524 0.20 2.29 -40.55
C VAL A 524 0.41 1.20 -39.48
N LYS A 525 0.28 1.57 -38.21
CA LYS A 525 0.02 0.64 -37.10
C LYS A 525 -1.40 0.86 -36.59
N GLU A 526 -2.10 -0.23 -36.36
CA GLU A 526 -3.52 -0.22 -35.99
C GLU A 526 -3.88 -1.44 -35.14
N SER A 527 -5.13 -1.52 -34.71
CA SER A 527 -5.73 -2.66 -33.99
C SER A 527 -7.18 -2.82 -34.43
N ASN A 528 -7.73 -4.00 -34.19
CA ASN A 528 -9.05 -4.44 -34.64
C ASN A 528 -9.21 -4.43 -36.16
N TYR A 529 -8.12 -4.69 -36.89
CA TYR A 529 -8.15 -4.86 -38.33
C TYR A 529 -8.32 -6.35 -38.67
N ALA A 530 -9.35 -6.68 -39.46
CA ALA A 530 -9.74 -8.05 -39.79
C ALA A 530 -9.89 -8.97 -38.56
N GLY A 531 -10.34 -8.42 -37.42
CA GLY A 531 -10.52 -9.14 -36.15
C GLY A 531 -9.26 -9.26 -35.27
N ASN A 532 -8.10 -8.80 -35.74
CA ASN A 532 -6.85 -8.84 -34.96
C ASN A 532 -6.77 -7.68 -33.96
N LYS A 533 -6.86 -7.97 -32.67
CA LYS A 533 -6.96 -6.96 -31.59
C LYS A 533 -5.63 -6.49 -31.00
N TYR A 534 -4.50 -7.06 -31.38
CA TYR A 534 -3.19 -6.55 -30.97
C TYR A 534 -2.73 -5.41 -31.90
N ILE A 535 -1.77 -4.60 -31.44
CA ILE A 535 -1.22 -3.49 -32.23
C ILE A 535 -0.17 -4.04 -33.20
N SER A 536 -0.38 -3.88 -34.50
CA SER A 536 0.60 -4.27 -35.50
C SER A 536 0.43 -3.47 -36.80
N ASN A 537 1.35 -3.68 -37.74
CA ASN A 537 1.17 -3.31 -39.13
C ASN A 537 0.51 -4.49 -39.87
N PHE A 538 -0.76 -4.33 -40.26
CA PHE A 538 -1.51 -5.39 -40.94
C PHE A 538 -1.59 -5.23 -42.46
N ARG A 539 -1.31 -4.02 -42.98
CA ARG A 539 -1.55 -3.68 -44.38
C ARG A 539 -0.26 -3.54 -45.21
N GLY A 540 0.90 -3.43 -44.56
CA GLY A 540 2.14 -3.10 -45.27
C GLY A 540 2.03 -1.74 -45.97
N TRP A 541 2.58 -1.64 -47.18
CA TRP A 541 2.36 -0.49 -48.06
C TRP A 541 1.00 -0.61 -48.76
N PHE A 542 0.13 0.38 -48.58
CA PHE A 542 -1.19 0.39 -49.19
C PHE A 542 -1.62 1.80 -49.58
N ASN A 543 -2.66 1.88 -50.42
CA ASN A 543 -3.31 3.14 -50.78
C ASN A 543 -4.42 3.47 -49.78
N PRO A 544 -4.28 4.54 -48.97
CA PRO A 544 -5.29 4.89 -47.98
C PRO A 544 -6.58 5.44 -48.60
N LEU A 545 -6.55 5.86 -49.87
CA LEU A 545 -7.69 6.43 -50.60
C LEU A 545 -8.49 5.37 -51.38
N ASP A 546 -8.12 4.09 -51.27
CA ASP A 546 -8.86 3.03 -51.94
C ASP A 546 -10.29 2.95 -51.37
N SER A 547 -11.29 2.84 -52.27
CA SER A 547 -12.70 2.74 -51.89
C SER A 547 -13.01 1.55 -50.98
N SER A 548 -12.20 0.48 -51.03
CA SER A 548 -12.28 -0.66 -50.13
C SER A 548 -12.06 -0.30 -48.65
N TRP A 549 -11.44 0.85 -48.36
CA TRP A 549 -11.21 1.39 -47.02
C TRP A 549 -12.10 2.61 -46.69
N GLY A 550 -13.14 2.87 -47.50
CA GLY A 550 -14.05 4.01 -47.30
C GLY A 550 -13.68 5.29 -48.06
N GLY A 551 -12.60 5.26 -48.85
CA GLY A 551 -12.26 6.23 -49.93
C GLY A 551 -11.87 7.66 -49.53
N ASN A 552 -12.45 8.19 -48.46
CA ASN A 552 -12.14 9.52 -47.92
C ASN A 552 -11.38 9.39 -46.60
N VAL A 553 -10.27 10.11 -46.48
CA VAL A 553 -9.45 10.13 -45.27
C VAL A 553 -9.20 11.54 -44.78
N SER A 554 -8.98 11.65 -43.48
CA SER A 554 -8.44 12.86 -42.85
C SER A 554 -7.26 12.47 -41.98
N TYR A 555 -6.32 13.39 -41.82
CA TYR A 555 -5.15 13.23 -40.98
C TYR A 555 -5.18 14.26 -39.86
N ILE A 556 -5.11 13.79 -38.61
CA ILE A 556 -4.93 14.64 -37.44
C ILE A 556 -3.44 14.75 -37.17
N TYR A 557 -2.93 15.97 -37.13
CA TYR A 557 -1.51 16.23 -36.93
C TYR A 557 -1.21 16.56 -35.47
N PRO A 558 -0.04 16.13 -34.96
CA PRO A 558 0.42 16.51 -33.64
C PRO A 558 0.82 18.00 -33.52
N ASP A 559 1.04 18.68 -34.66
CA ASP A 559 1.46 20.08 -34.84
C ASP A 559 0.98 20.68 -36.18
#